data_AF-A0A661P9F5-F1
#
_entry.id   AF-A0A661P9F5-F1
#
_cell.length_a   1.000
_cell.length_b   1.000
_cell.length_c   1.000
_cell.angle_alpha   90.00
_cell.angle_beta   90.00
_cell.angle_gamma   90.00
#
_symmetry.space_group_name_H-M   'P 1'
#
loop_
_entity.id
_entity.type
_entity.pdbx_description
1 polymer ?
#
loop_
_entity_poly.entity_id
_entity_poly.type
_entity_poly.pdbx_seq_one_letter_code
_entity_poly.pdbx_strand_id
1 'polypeptide(L)'
;MNQHQEPPFVTWLPFYTLLQKEIRRFLRVASQTLVTPVITASLYLFIFGATLGERISVLEGFSYAQFVIPGLILMGVINNSFANVSSSLFMSRY
;
A
#
# COMPACT_ATOMS: atom_id res chain seq x y z
N MET A 1 -23.79 18.10 -49.30
CA MET A 1 -23.08 18.98 -48.33
C MET A 1 -23.42 18.47 -46.93
N ASN A 2 -22.88 17.30 -46.55
CA ASN A 2 -23.20 16.67 -45.26
C ASN A 2 -22.01 16.91 -44.34
N GLN A 3 -22.11 17.97 -43.54
CA GLN A 3 -21.10 18.31 -42.55
C GLN A 3 -21.17 17.26 -41.43
N HIS A 4 -20.17 16.39 -41.37
CA HIS A 4 -19.93 15.57 -40.19
C HIS A 4 -19.68 16.52 -39.01
N GLN A 5 -20.68 16.67 -38.14
CA GLN A 5 -20.54 17.34 -36.86
C GLN A 5 -19.66 16.45 -35.97
N GLU A 6 -18.36 16.71 -35.98
CA GLU A 6 -17.43 16.23 -34.96
C GLU A 6 -17.98 16.67 -33.59
N PRO A 7 -18.16 15.75 -32.62
CA PRO A 7 -18.65 16.11 -31.30
C PRO A 7 -17.71 17.15 -30.67
N PRO A 8 -18.23 18.11 -29.87
CA PRO A 8 -17.36 19.11 -29.23
C PRO A 8 -16.28 18.39 -28.43
N PHE A 9 -15.01 18.68 -28.71
CA PHE A 9 -13.89 18.08 -28.00
C PHE A 9 -13.94 18.51 -26.53
N VAL A 10 -14.48 17.62 -25.70
CA VAL A 10 -14.59 17.77 -24.26
C VAL A 10 -13.18 17.55 -23.66
N THR A 11 -12.37 18.60 -23.55
CA THR A 11 -10.91 18.54 -23.22
C THR A 11 -10.57 17.83 -21.91
N TRP A 12 -11.53 17.70 -21.01
CA TRP A 12 -11.42 17.10 -19.67
C TRP A 12 -11.78 15.61 -19.66
N LEU A 13 -12.48 15.12 -20.69
CA LEU A 13 -12.85 13.71 -20.84
C LEU A 13 -11.64 12.78 -21.04
N PRO A 14 -10.61 13.15 -21.85
CA PRO A 14 -9.36 12.38 -21.96
C PRO A 14 -8.58 12.33 -20.64
N PHE A 15 -8.56 13.45 -19.91
CA PHE A 15 -7.88 13.53 -18.61
C PHE A 15 -8.56 12.62 -17.59
N TYR A 16 -9.89 12.68 -17.48
CA TYR A 16 -10.64 11.85 -16.55
C TYR A 16 -10.51 10.35 -16.87
N THR A 17 -10.57 9.98 -18.16
CA THR A 17 -10.40 8.58 -18.58
C THR A 17 -8.99 8.05 -18.31
N LEU A 18 -7.95 8.85 -18.53
CA LEU A 18 -6.57 8.48 -18.17
C LEU A 18 -6.40 8.35 -16.66
N LEU A 19 -6.87 9.34 -15.90
CA LEU A 19 -6.80 9.33 -14.43
C LEU A 19 -7.52 8.12 -13.83
N GLN A 20 -8.71 7.80 -14.32
CA GLN A 20 -9.46 6.62 -13.89
C GLN A 20 -8.74 5.31 -14.24
N LYS A 21 -8.06 5.25 -15.39
CA LYS A 21 -7.26 4.09 -15.80
C LYS A 21 -6.01 3.93 -14.92
N GLU A 22 -5.33 5.02 -14.59
CA GLU A 22 -4.16 5.05 -13.71
C GLU A 22 -4.53 4.60 -12.29
N ILE A 23 -5.63 5.13 -11.72
CA ILE A 23 -6.11 4.77 -10.37
C ILE A 23 -6.44 3.28 -10.29
N ARG A 24 -7.16 2.72 -11.28
CA ARG A 24 -7.46 1.28 -11.30
C ARG A 24 -6.19 0.43 -11.44
N ARG A 25 -5.19 0.90 -12.17
CA ARG A 25 -3.89 0.22 -12.32
C ARG A 25 -3.12 0.22 -11.00
N PHE A 26 -3.03 1.35 -10.31
CA PHE A 26 -2.37 1.48 -9.01
C PHE A 26 -3.08 0.64 -7.93
N LEU A 27 -4.41 0.68 -7.87
CA LEU A 27 -5.19 -0.11 -6.90
C LEU A 27 -5.01 -1.62 -7.09
N ARG A 28 -4.85 -2.09 -8.33
CA ARG A 28 -4.63 -3.52 -8.61
C ARG A 28 -3.26 -4.01 -8.13
N VAL A 29 -2.23 -3.17 -8.24
CA VAL A 29 -0.85 -3.51 -7.80
C VAL A 29 -0.70 -3.31 -6.28
N ALA A 30 -1.42 -2.36 -5.69
CA ALA A 30 -1.40 -2.08 -4.26
C ALA A 30 -1.78 -3.30 -3.40
N SER A 31 -2.74 -4.11 -3.83
CA SER A 31 -3.06 -5.35 -3.13
C SER A 31 -1.87 -6.31 -3.11
N GLN A 32 -1.11 -6.39 -4.19
CA GLN A 32 0.03 -7.31 -4.31
C GLN A 32 1.23 -6.84 -3.48
N THR A 33 1.44 -5.53 -3.35
CA THR A 33 2.52 -4.98 -2.55
C THR A 33 2.21 -4.97 -1.06
N LEU A 34 0.94 -4.97 -0.65
CA LEU A 34 0.51 -5.02 0.76
C LEU A 34 0.42 -6.45 1.32
N VAL A 35 0.12 -7.45 0.50
CA VAL A 35 -0.02 -8.84 0.97
C VAL A 35 1.27 -9.38 1.59
N THR A 36 2.42 -9.17 0.94
CA THR A 36 3.72 -9.64 1.44
C THR A 36 4.06 -9.08 2.84
N PRO A 37 4.06 -7.75 3.09
CA PRO A 37 4.35 -7.21 4.41
C PRO A 37 3.29 -7.58 5.46
N VAL A 38 2.02 -7.72 5.08
CA VAL A 38 0.96 -8.16 5.99
C VAL A 38 1.21 -9.60 6.49
N ILE A 39 1.65 -10.50 5.61
CA ILE A 39 2.00 -11.88 6.00
C ILE A 39 3.16 -11.88 7.01
N THR A 40 4.24 -11.13 6.72
CA THR A 40 5.39 -11.04 7.63
C THR A 40 5.01 -10.43 8.97
N ALA A 41 4.20 -9.37 8.97
CA ALA A 41 3.69 -8.74 10.19
C ALA A 41 2.81 -9.70 11.00
N SER A 42 1.93 -10.46 10.35
CA SER A 42 1.06 -11.44 11.00
C SER A 42 1.88 -12.57 11.64
N LEU A 43 2.91 -13.07 10.94
CA LEU A 43 3.85 -14.07 11.48
C LEU A 43 4.60 -13.53 12.69
N TYR A 44 5.10 -12.29 12.63
CA TYR A 44 5.77 -11.68 13.78
C TYR A 44 4.82 -11.51 14.96
N LEU A 45 3.59 -11.06 14.72
CA LEU A 45 2.61 -10.88 15.79
C LEU A 45 2.21 -12.23 16.40
N PHE A 46 2.14 -13.32 15.62
CA PHE A 46 1.91 -14.66 16.13
C PHE A 46 3.09 -15.21 16.94
N ILE A 47 4.30 -15.18 16.38
CA ILE A 47 5.51 -15.73 17.01
C ILE A 47 5.84 -14.96 18.28
N PHE A 48 5.92 -13.63 18.17
CA PHE A 48 6.22 -12.81 19.33
C PHE A 48 5.02 -12.70 20.27
N GLY A 49 3.77 -12.63 19.78
CA GLY A 49 2.59 -12.64 20.65
C GLY A 49 2.50 -13.89 21.52
N ALA A 50 2.76 -15.07 20.95
CA ALA A 50 2.80 -16.32 21.71
C ALA A 50 3.98 -16.39 22.70
N THR A 51 5.16 -15.88 22.32
CA THR A 51 6.38 -16.00 23.14
C THR A 51 6.52 -14.90 24.21
N LEU A 52 6.09 -13.67 23.89
CA LEU A 52 6.16 -12.50 24.77
C LEU A 52 4.87 -12.26 25.56
N GLY A 53 3.71 -12.77 25.09
CA GLY A 53 2.42 -12.62 25.77
C GLY A 53 2.42 -13.18 27.21
N GLU A 54 3.09 -14.31 27.45
CA GLU A 54 3.24 -14.85 28.80
C GLU A 54 4.17 -14.00 29.68
N ARG A 55 5.18 -13.34 29.12
CA ARG A 55 6.19 -12.57 29.88
C ARG A 55 5.84 -11.10 30.12
N ILE A 56 5.00 -10.50 29.27
CA ILE A 56 4.63 -9.07 29.32
C ILE A 56 3.27 -8.82 29.97
N SER A 57 2.45 -9.85 30.21
CA SER A 57 1.26 -9.73 31.08
C SER A 57 1.60 -9.19 32.50
N VAL A 58 2.88 -9.22 32.87
CA VAL A 58 3.40 -8.84 34.19
C VAL A 58 3.83 -7.36 34.27
N LEU A 59 4.06 -6.66 33.15
CA LEU A 59 4.52 -5.26 33.15
C LEU A 59 3.36 -4.28 32.89
N GLU A 60 2.76 -3.82 34.00
CA GLU A 60 2.05 -2.54 34.17
C GLU A 60 1.27 -1.97 32.96
N GLY A 61 -0.02 -2.32 32.87
CA GLY A 61 -1.08 -1.48 32.27
C GLY A 61 -1.09 -1.26 30.75
N PHE A 62 0.02 -1.53 30.05
CA PHE A 62 0.10 -1.38 28.60
C PHE A 62 0.12 -2.74 27.91
N SER A 63 -0.81 -2.94 26.98
CA SER A 63 -0.89 -4.17 26.19
C SER A 63 0.28 -4.22 25.21
N TYR A 64 0.96 -5.37 25.14
CA TYR A 64 1.96 -5.68 24.10
C TYR A 64 1.47 -5.31 22.68
N ALA A 65 0.18 -5.51 22.40
CA ALA A 65 -0.44 -5.16 21.13
C ALA A 65 -0.39 -3.65 20.82
N GLN A 66 -0.44 -2.78 21.83
CA GLN A 66 -0.40 -1.32 21.64
C GLN A 66 0.97 -0.82 21.14
N PHE A 67 2.05 -1.56 21.41
CA PHE A 67 3.39 -1.23 20.90
C PHE A 67 3.70 -1.90 19.57
N VAL A 68 3.29 -3.16 19.39
CA VAL A 68 3.69 -3.97 18.23
C VAL A 68 2.84 -3.69 16.99
N ILE A 69 1.53 -3.46 17.16
CA ILE A 69 0.64 -3.13 16.04
C ILE A 69 1.11 -1.90 15.26
N PRO A 70 1.36 -0.72 15.88
CA PRO A 70 1.82 0.45 15.14
C PRO A 70 3.21 0.24 14.51
N GLY A 71 4.12 -0.48 15.16
CA GLY A 71 5.44 -0.79 14.60
C GLY A 71 5.37 -1.65 13.33
N LEU A 72 4.50 -2.66 13.31
CA LEU A 72 4.27 -3.51 12.15
C LEU A 72 3.58 -2.77 11.00
N ILE A 73 2.61 -1.91 11.32
CA ILE A 73 1.97 -1.01 10.34
C ILE A 73 3.03 -0.11 9.71
N LEU A 74 3.89 0.55 10.52
CA LEU A 74 4.95 1.41 10.00
C LEU A 74 5.94 0.65 9.11
N MET A 75 6.38 -0.55 9.51
CA MET A 75 7.26 -1.38 8.67
C MET A 75 6.64 -1.67 7.30
N GLY A 76 5.34 -2.01 7.27
CA GLY A 76 4.62 -2.25 6.02
C GLY A 76 4.54 -1.02 5.13
N VAL A 77 4.26 0.15 5.72
CA VAL A 77 4.21 1.44 5.02
C VAL A 77 5.57 1.84 4.45
N ILE A 78 6.64 1.72 5.25
CA ILE A 78 8.01 2.06 4.83
C ILE A 78 8.44 1.15 3.67
N ASN A 79 8.27 -0.16 3.80
CA ASN A 79 8.67 -1.11 2.75
C ASN A 79 7.86 -0.91 1.46
N ASN A 80 6.55 -0.66 1.55
CA ASN A 80 5.75 -0.35 0.36
C ASN A 80 6.20 0.94 -0.32
N SER A 81 6.41 2.00 0.47
CA SER A 81 6.79 3.31 -0.06
C SER A 81 8.18 3.24 -0.70
N PHE A 82 9.13 2.54 -0.07
CA PHE A 82 10.48 2.35 -0.57
C PHE A 82 10.52 1.47 -1.82
N ALA A 83 9.82 0.33 -1.85
CA ALA A 83 9.80 -0.57 -3.00
C ALA A 83 9.19 0.10 -4.25
N ASN A 84 8.10 0.85 -4.07
CA ASN A 84 7.43 1.55 -5.17
C ASN A 84 8.28 2.71 -5.71
N VAL A 85 8.94 3.49 -4.84
CA VAL A 85 9.77 4.63 -5.27
C VAL A 85 11.13 4.16 -5.84
N SER A 86 11.78 3.17 -5.22
CA SER A 86 13.08 2.69 -5.70
C SER A 86 12.98 2.03 -7.07
N SER A 87 11.90 1.28 -7.33
CA SER A 87 11.61 0.71 -8.65
C SER A 87 11.42 1.82 -9.69
N SER A 88 10.70 2.89 -9.36
CA SER A 88 10.52 4.05 -10.25
C SER A 88 11.85 4.76 -10.56
N LEU A 89 12.74 4.89 -9.57
CA LEU A 89 14.07 5.52 -9.76
C LEU A 89 15.02 4.62 -10.55
N PHE A 90 14.98 3.30 -10.30
CA PHE A 90 15.80 2.34 -11.03
C PHE A 90 15.37 2.27 -12.50
N MET A 91 14.07 2.18 -12.78
CA MET A 91 13.51 2.20 -14.14
C MET A 91 13.62 3.56 -14.84
N SER A 92 13.87 4.65 -14.12
CA SER A 92 14.11 5.97 -14.73
C SER A 92 15.58 6.19 -15.10
N ARG A 93 16.51 5.41 -14.54
CA ARG A 93 17.95 5.52 -14.80
C ARG A 93 18.43 4.60 -15.92
N TYR A 94 17.64 3.61 -16.31
CA TYR A 94 17.86 2.70 -17.45
C TYR A 94 16.77 2.90 -18.49
#